data_AF-A0A924Q541-F1
#
_entry.id   AF-A0A924Q541-F1
#
_cell.length_a   1.000
_cell.length_b   1.000
_cell.length_c   1.000
_cell.angle_alpha   90.00
_cell.angle_beta   90.00
_cell.angle_gamma   90.00
#
_symmetry.space_group_name_H-M   'P 1'
#
loop_
_entity.id
_entity.type
_entity.pdbx_description
1 polymer ?
#
loop_
_entity_poly.entity_id
_entity_poly.type
_entity_poly.pdbx_seq_one_letter_code
_entity_poly.pdbx_strand_id
1 'polypeptide(L)'
;MQPNDSPTGPQPEPTDNFPPTTFQPQVFAPTQTIAPTVTQTPEPVVILGTSEAPTSATSPVLTPTPQAASSNSAPAPSSVEPAGPVVGGDLSPNVPAKKRLPKKLIFGGAALALIAIAGAAFYFGYYTNSSMLYAQALGNSGKGISELTKQFTEKQFVTGTSYTGSGTYKVDSRGFTTDGKLAFKSDDKNSETTFDVGLGTSRVNVALRTIKSAGTSPDIYIKADRLNALESMLGPQVGKIASKYDGKWIVVDHTLIDNAQKQATSTAKAAPPSVEQITEEIKAFDRVNQEYLFSNNKDKAVTKIVKSYGLETVDGHKVIHYQVALDKTNTKKYISAQYEAVKTVNLYDWIKSNNYAETLDGAHASALKSADTIMPTDTFDLYADVNSRLIYKLRFADKKNPAINYVDIGLDAVNRDVLPFFLSAKDGSNKRSIDMKITANTKTNELQFKMNVSGARPDKYSFASDFTFKPAVEKVSVAVPTGAIQLGVVFKDLGLGDPANLASGLGARNTANTYGTSNPDDAMRQANIMSLQTQLEAFYSAEGYYPGLAQLNDPNWRATNMKYLDPTALSDPASNSKLLSSKPAAQILAYEPLDASGKACSQKCTSYTLTATLSTGTQYIKKSLE
;
A
#
# COMPACT_ATOMS: atom_id res chain seq x y z
N MET A 1 12.43 -10.91 86.49
CA MET A 1 11.78 -12.14 85.97
C MET A 1 11.96 -12.16 84.46
N GLN A 2 12.82 -13.05 83.96
CA GLN A 2 12.80 -13.54 82.58
C GLN A 2 11.64 -14.56 82.42
N PRO A 3 11.31 -15.11 81.22
CA PRO A 3 11.51 -14.65 79.84
C PRO A 3 10.27 -14.91 78.93
N ASN A 4 10.29 -14.48 77.66
CA ASN A 4 10.11 -15.41 76.53
C ASN A 4 10.35 -14.72 75.18
N ASP A 5 11.42 -15.16 74.50
CA ASP A 5 11.67 -14.98 73.08
C ASP A 5 11.08 -16.16 72.29
N SER A 6 10.59 -15.90 71.07
CA SER A 6 10.44 -16.92 70.03
C SER A 6 10.63 -16.27 68.65
N PRO A 7 11.46 -16.85 67.75
CA PRO A 7 11.85 -16.24 66.49
C PRO A 7 10.92 -16.64 65.34
N THR A 8 10.58 -15.67 64.49
CA THR A 8 9.93 -15.90 63.19
C THR A 8 10.95 -16.37 62.15
N GLY A 9 10.69 -17.54 61.56
CA GLY A 9 11.50 -18.14 60.50
C GLY A 9 11.31 -17.50 59.13
N PRO A 10 12.11 -17.91 58.13
CA PRO A 10 12.13 -17.31 56.80
C PRO A 10 10.93 -17.74 55.95
N GLN A 11 10.38 -16.76 55.22
CA GLN A 11 9.29 -16.89 54.26
C GLN A 11 9.76 -17.67 53.01
N PRO A 12 8.99 -18.66 52.49
CA PRO A 12 9.37 -19.39 51.29
C PRO A 12 9.13 -18.57 50.01
N GLU A 13 10.06 -18.69 49.05
CA GLU A 13 9.96 -18.18 47.69
C GLU A 13 8.79 -18.83 46.93
N PRO A 14 8.08 -18.08 46.05
CA PRO A 14 7.09 -18.65 45.16
C PRO A 14 7.76 -19.37 43.98
N THR A 15 7.54 -20.67 43.88
CA THR A 15 7.93 -21.50 42.73
C THR A 15 6.89 -21.39 41.63
N ASP A 16 7.17 -20.56 40.62
CA ASP A 16 6.40 -20.54 39.36
C ASP A 16 6.77 -21.76 38.50
N ASN A 17 6.08 -22.87 38.74
CA ASN A 17 6.04 -24.02 37.84
C ASN A 17 5.01 -23.78 36.73
N PHE A 18 5.44 -23.16 35.63
CA PHE A 18 4.71 -23.25 34.36
C PHE A 18 5.21 -24.47 33.57
N PRO A 19 4.36 -25.44 33.22
CA PRO A 19 4.76 -26.52 32.32
C PRO A 19 5.01 -25.96 30.90
N PRO A 20 5.96 -26.51 30.14
CA PRO A 20 6.21 -26.08 28.76
C PRO A 20 4.98 -26.37 27.89
N THR A 21 4.42 -25.32 27.29
CA THR A 21 3.38 -25.44 26.26
C THR A 21 4.00 -25.96 24.97
N THR A 22 3.92 -27.27 24.77
CA THR A 22 4.17 -27.90 23.48
C THR A 22 2.97 -27.65 22.55
N PHE A 23 3.18 -26.81 21.54
CA PHE A 23 2.25 -26.68 20.42
C PHE A 23 2.25 -27.98 19.62
N GLN A 24 1.23 -28.83 19.79
CA GLN A 24 0.91 -29.90 18.85
C GLN A 24 -0.23 -29.41 17.93
N PRO A 25 -0.05 -29.36 16.60
CA PRO A 25 -1.14 -29.05 15.68
C PRO A 25 -2.13 -30.23 15.66
N GLN A 26 -3.39 -29.96 16.02
CA GLN A 26 -4.47 -30.93 15.86
C GLN A 26 -4.81 -31.09 14.38
N VAL A 27 -4.70 -32.33 13.91
CA VAL A 27 -5.16 -32.77 12.59
C VAL A 27 -6.66 -33.05 12.69
N PHE A 28 -7.47 -32.23 12.02
CA PHE A 28 -8.89 -32.53 11.83
C PHE A 28 -9.03 -33.65 10.79
N ALA A 29 -9.77 -34.71 11.14
CA ALA A 29 -10.14 -35.78 10.22
C ALA A 29 -11.09 -35.26 9.11
N PRO A 30 -10.94 -35.69 7.85
CA PRO A 30 -11.77 -35.22 6.76
C PRO A 30 -13.22 -35.74 6.87
N THR A 31 -14.17 -34.82 6.83
CA THR A 31 -15.60 -35.10 6.70
C THR A 31 -15.89 -35.64 5.29
N GLN A 32 -16.58 -36.77 5.19
CA GLN A 32 -17.00 -37.37 3.93
C GLN A 32 -17.97 -36.43 3.20
N THR A 33 -17.67 -36.12 1.94
CA THR A 33 -18.55 -35.35 1.05
C THR A 33 -19.47 -36.31 0.31
N ILE A 34 -20.77 -36.21 0.55
CA ILE A 34 -21.82 -36.89 -0.23
C ILE A 34 -22.03 -36.07 -1.50
N ALA A 35 -21.97 -36.74 -2.66
CA ALA A 35 -22.17 -36.13 -3.98
C ALA A 35 -23.64 -35.76 -4.22
N PRO A 36 -23.97 -34.58 -4.79
CA PRO A 36 -25.32 -34.31 -5.26
C PRO A 36 -25.50 -34.83 -6.70
N THR A 37 -26.60 -35.57 -6.87
CA THR A 37 -27.18 -36.00 -8.15
C THR A 37 -27.61 -34.80 -8.99
N VAL A 38 -27.16 -34.74 -10.25
CA VAL A 38 -27.57 -33.74 -11.23
C VAL A 38 -28.74 -34.26 -12.06
N THR A 39 -29.89 -33.61 -11.96
CA THR A 39 -31.03 -33.81 -12.87
C THR A 39 -30.97 -32.77 -13.98
N GLN A 40 -30.88 -33.22 -15.24
CA GLN A 40 -30.86 -32.38 -16.44
C GLN A 40 -32.25 -31.75 -16.68
N THR A 41 -32.27 -30.47 -17.06
CA THR A 41 -33.45 -29.76 -17.59
C THR A 41 -33.11 -29.28 -19.01
N PRO A 42 -34.00 -29.44 -20.02
CA PRO A 42 -33.66 -29.22 -21.42
C PRO A 42 -33.68 -27.75 -21.85
N GLU A 43 -32.85 -27.45 -22.85
CA GLU A 43 -32.66 -26.15 -23.51
C GLU A 43 -33.92 -25.63 -24.24
N PRO A 44 -34.12 -24.30 -24.34
CA PRO A 44 -35.09 -23.72 -25.26
C PRO A 44 -34.48 -23.44 -26.65
N VAL A 45 -35.25 -23.83 -27.67
CA VAL A 45 -35.04 -23.62 -29.10
C VAL A 45 -35.15 -22.13 -29.46
N VAL A 46 -34.18 -21.61 -30.21
CA VAL A 46 -34.20 -20.25 -30.80
C VAL A 46 -34.72 -20.33 -32.24
N ILE A 47 -35.80 -19.59 -32.52
CA ILE A 47 -36.40 -19.40 -33.85
C ILE A 47 -35.80 -18.14 -34.49
N LEU A 48 -35.29 -18.28 -35.73
CA LEU A 48 -34.86 -17.19 -36.61
C LEU A 48 -36.06 -16.50 -37.25
N GLY A 49 -36.14 -15.17 -37.09
CA GLY A 49 -37.10 -14.31 -37.80
C GLY A 49 -36.38 -13.09 -38.41
N THR A 50 -36.41 -13.01 -39.74
CA THR A 50 -35.97 -11.89 -40.59
C THR A 50 -36.92 -10.69 -40.51
N SER A 51 -36.41 -9.46 -40.55
CA SER A 51 -37.19 -8.29 -40.99
C SER A 51 -36.30 -7.14 -41.46
N GLU A 52 -36.86 -6.37 -42.39
CA GLU A 52 -36.25 -5.56 -43.44
C GLU A 52 -35.78 -4.16 -43.02
N ALA A 53 -34.92 -3.59 -43.86
CA ALA A 53 -34.45 -2.20 -43.82
C ALA A 53 -35.51 -1.20 -44.30
N PRO A 54 -35.34 0.09 -43.98
CA PRO A 54 -35.59 1.13 -44.98
C PRO A 54 -34.47 2.15 -45.14
N THR A 55 -34.58 2.82 -46.29
CA THR A 55 -33.60 3.59 -47.06
C THR A 55 -33.44 5.06 -46.67
N SER A 56 -32.31 5.57 -47.14
CA SER A 56 -31.68 6.89 -47.15
C SER A 56 -32.51 8.14 -47.47
N ALA A 57 -32.05 9.31 -46.98
CA ALA A 57 -32.13 10.60 -47.69
C ALA A 57 -31.01 11.61 -47.33
N THR A 58 -30.20 11.93 -48.35
CA THR A 58 -29.61 13.24 -48.76
C THR A 58 -28.62 14.06 -47.91
N SER A 59 -27.52 14.44 -48.59
CA SER A 59 -26.34 15.26 -48.22
C SER A 59 -26.61 16.79 -48.15
N PRO A 60 -25.63 17.68 -47.82
CA PRO A 60 -24.52 17.99 -48.74
C PRO A 60 -23.11 18.11 -48.15
N VAL A 61 -22.19 17.92 -49.09
CA VAL A 61 -20.72 17.96 -49.06
C VAL A 61 -20.20 19.40 -49.08
N LEU A 62 -19.12 19.68 -48.36
CA LEU A 62 -18.18 20.76 -48.66
C LEU A 62 -16.77 20.18 -48.86
N THR A 63 -16.21 20.51 -50.02
CA THR A 63 -14.83 20.26 -50.48
C THR A 63 -13.81 21.14 -49.74
N PRO A 64 -12.52 20.74 -49.73
CA PRO A 64 -11.61 21.43 -50.64
C PRO A 64 -10.62 20.54 -51.41
N THR A 65 -10.25 21.10 -52.56
CA THR A 65 -9.39 20.72 -53.69
C THR A 65 -7.89 20.55 -53.32
N PRO A 66 -7.08 19.84 -54.14
CA PRO A 66 -5.80 19.25 -53.74
C PRO A 66 -4.57 20.05 -54.19
N GLN A 67 -3.41 19.79 -53.56
CA GLN A 67 -2.11 20.17 -54.11
C GLN A 67 -1.08 19.06 -53.95
N ALA A 68 -0.33 18.86 -55.04
CA ALA A 68 0.47 17.69 -55.35
C ALA A 68 1.86 17.64 -54.69
N ALA A 69 2.31 16.39 -54.50
CA ALA A 69 3.66 15.83 -54.53
C ALA A 69 4.90 16.73 -54.46
N SER A 70 5.77 16.45 -53.48
CA SER A 70 7.19 16.26 -53.74
C SER A 70 7.79 15.22 -52.79
N SER A 71 8.35 14.18 -53.38
CA SER A 71 9.15 13.10 -52.79
C SER A 71 10.46 13.61 -52.18
N ASN A 72 10.82 13.14 -50.99
CA ASN A 72 12.20 12.83 -50.59
C ASN A 72 12.21 12.12 -49.22
N SER A 73 12.15 10.79 -49.26
CA SER A 73 12.42 9.91 -48.13
C SER A 73 13.90 9.48 -48.18
N ALA A 74 14.69 9.90 -47.19
CA ALA A 74 16.05 9.41 -46.97
C ALA A 74 16.02 8.15 -46.07
N PRO A 75 16.89 7.15 -46.32
CA PRO A 75 16.74 5.81 -45.78
C PRO A 75 17.36 5.61 -44.38
N ALA A 76 16.77 4.66 -43.64
CA ALA A 76 17.30 4.09 -42.41
C ALA A 76 18.52 3.19 -42.68
N PRO A 77 19.56 3.19 -41.82
CA PRO A 77 20.67 2.27 -41.97
C PRO A 77 20.37 0.89 -41.37
N SER A 78 20.38 -0.13 -42.22
CA SER A 78 20.47 -1.55 -41.83
C SER A 78 21.94 -1.97 -41.77
N SER A 79 22.41 -2.46 -40.62
CA SER A 79 23.68 -3.16 -40.50
C SER A 79 23.42 -4.67 -40.47
N VAL A 80 23.69 -5.33 -41.60
CA VAL A 80 23.69 -6.78 -41.75
C VAL A 80 25.06 -7.31 -41.33
N GLU A 81 25.06 -8.21 -40.37
CA GLU A 81 26.21 -9.00 -39.93
C GLU A 81 26.38 -10.23 -40.86
N PRO A 82 27.59 -10.51 -41.38
CA PRO A 82 27.76 -11.62 -42.33
C PRO A 82 27.85 -12.97 -41.62
N ALA A 83 27.02 -13.90 -42.10
CA ALA A 83 27.04 -15.31 -41.76
C ALA A 83 28.38 -15.95 -42.14
N GLY A 84 29.04 -16.59 -41.16
CA GLY A 84 30.20 -17.43 -41.38
C GLY A 84 29.84 -18.75 -42.08
N PRO A 85 30.76 -19.34 -42.86
CA PRO A 85 30.48 -20.57 -43.59
C PRO A 85 30.52 -21.81 -42.67
N VAL A 86 29.49 -22.65 -42.84
CA VAL A 86 29.41 -24.02 -42.36
C VAL A 86 30.19 -24.92 -43.32
N VAL A 87 31.17 -25.68 -42.82
CA VAL A 87 31.71 -26.87 -43.49
C VAL A 87 31.95 -27.96 -42.44
N GLY A 88 31.21 -29.06 -42.58
CA GLY A 88 31.54 -30.35 -41.99
C GLY A 88 32.01 -31.31 -43.08
N GLY A 89 32.94 -32.21 -42.73
CA GLY A 89 33.40 -33.30 -43.60
C GLY A 89 34.63 -34.01 -43.05
N ASP A 90 34.45 -35.27 -42.65
CA ASP A 90 35.45 -36.21 -42.10
C ASP A 90 36.53 -36.68 -43.11
N LEU A 91 37.57 -37.30 -42.52
CA LEU A 91 38.48 -38.37 -43.01
C LEU A 91 39.98 -38.03 -43.23
N SER A 92 40.78 -38.36 -42.21
CA SER A 92 42.00 -39.22 -42.21
C SER A 92 43.27 -38.85 -43.05
N PRO A 93 44.45 -39.43 -42.71
CA PRO A 93 45.68 -38.66 -42.51
C PRO A 93 46.65 -38.72 -43.70
N ASN A 94 47.47 -37.67 -43.83
CA ASN A 94 48.74 -37.78 -44.55
C ASN A 94 49.83 -36.89 -43.94
N VAL A 95 50.89 -37.54 -43.46
CA VAL A 95 52.16 -36.94 -43.03
C VAL A 95 52.88 -36.47 -44.30
N PRO A 96 53.44 -35.24 -44.38
CA PRO A 96 54.91 -35.17 -44.25
C PRO A 96 55.53 -33.86 -43.72
N ALA A 97 56.81 -34.04 -43.36
CA ALA A 97 57.91 -33.09 -43.43
C ALA A 97 58.12 -32.08 -42.27
N LYS A 98 58.96 -32.53 -41.33
CA LYS A 98 59.83 -31.73 -40.46
C LYS A 98 60.49 -30.58 -41.23
N LYS A 99 60.14 -29.33 -40.90
CA LYS A 99 61.06 -28.19 -41.01
C LYS A 99 61.57 -27.82 -39.62
N ARG A 100 62.87 -28.01 -39.41
CA ARG A 100 63.59 -27.62 -38.19
C ARG A 100 63.70 -26.09 -38.15
N LEU A 101 63.04 -25.46 -37.19
CA LEU A 101 63.27 -24.06 -36.81
C LEU A 101 64.49 -23.93 -35.89
N PRO A 102 65.27 -22.84 -35.98
CA PRO A 102 66.53 -22.67 -35.27
C PRO A 102 66.32 -22.50 -33.76
N LYS A 103 67.07 -23.31 -32.97
CA LYS A 103 66.98 -23.49 -31.51
C LYS A 103 67.45 -22.30 -30.65
N LYS A 104 67.30 -21.03 -31.08
CA LYS A 104 67.74 -19.87 -30.29
C LYS A 104 66.70 -18.77 -30.06
N LEU A 105 65.40 -19.10 -30.20
CA LEU A 105 64.29 -18.17 -29.91
C LEU A 105 63.17 -18.78 -29.05
N ILE A 106 63.50 -19.79 -28.23
CA ILE A 106 62.54 -20.45 -27.33
C ILE A 106 63.07 -20.39 -25.89
N PHE A 107 63.28 -19.18 -25.37
CA PHE A 107 63.33 -18.96 -23.91
C PHE A 107 62.73 -17.60 -23.48
N GLY A 108 62.47 -16.67 -24.42
CA GLY A 108 61.73 -15.42 -24.13
C GLY A 108 60.21 -15.52 -24.28
N GLY A 109 59.70 -16.35 -25.20
CA GLY A 109 58.25 -16.44 -25.50
C GLY A 109 57.43 -17.27 -24.51
N ALA A 110 58.03 -18.30 -23.89
CA ALA A 110 57.34 -19.13 -22.89
C ALA A 110 57.19 -18.41 -21.53
N ALA A 111 58.15 -17.55 -21.17
CA ALA A 111 58.06 -16.73 -19.96
C ALA A 111 57.03 -15.60 -20.09
N LEU A 112 56.92 -14.95 -21.27
CA LEU A 112 55.89 -13.93 -21.53
C LEU A 112 54.47 -14.52 -21.66
N ALA A 113 54.31 -15.73 -22.22
CA ALA A 113 53.03 -16.44 -22.22
C ALA A 113 52.64 -16.93 -20.81
N LEU A 114 53.60 -17.36 -19.98
CA LEU A 114 53.35 -17.71 -18.58
C LEU A 114 53.09 -16.48 -17.70
N ILE A 115 53.65 -15.31 -17.99
CA ILE A 115 53.35 -14.04 -17.30
C ILE A 115 52.00 -13.47 -17.76
N ALA A 116 51.59 -13.68 -19.02
CA ALA A 116 50.25 -13.32 -19.49
C ALA A 116 49.15 -14.26 -18.95
N ILE A 117 49.44 -15.57 -18.83
CA ILE A 117 48.54 -16.56 -18.22
C ILE A 117 48.54 -16.45 -16.69
N ALA A 118 49.67 -16.16 -16.04
CA ALA A 118 49.73 -15.85 -14.62
C ALA A 118 49.11 -14.48 -14.33
N GLY A 119 49.27 -13.49 -15.20
CA GLY A 119 48.60 -12.19 -15.11
C GLY A 119 47.09 -12.29 -15.31
N ALA A 120 46.62 -13.15 -16.22
CA ALA A 120 45.20 -13.48 -16.34
C ALA A 120 44.73 -14.34 -15.16
N ALA A 121 45.49 -15.29 -14.64
CA ALA A 121 45.12 -16.08 -13.45
C ALA A 121 45.20 -15.27 -12.14
N PHE A 122 46.02 -14.22 -12.08
CA PHE A 122 46.10 -13.27 -10.98
C PHE A 122 45.02 -12.19 -11.11
N TYR A 123 44.71 -11.75 -12.34
CA TYR A 123 43.56 -10.86 -12.62
C TYR A 123 42.25 -11.61 -12.38
N PHE A 124 42.05 -12.81 -12.95
CA PHE A 124 40.92 -13.68 -12.62
C PHE A 124 40.94 -14.07 -11.14
N GLY A 125 42.04 -14.53 -10.57
CA GLY A 125 42.13 -14.91 -9.14
C GLY A 125 41.86 -13.76 -8.17
N TYR A 126 42.27 -12.53 -8.49
CA TYR A 126 41.97 -11.32 -7.72
C TYR A 126 40.52 -10.86 -7.94
N TYR A 127 40.03 -10.85 -9.19
CA TYR A 127 38.67 -10.44 -9.53
C TYR A 127 37.59 -11.50 -9.24
N THR A 128 37.96 -12.77 -9.02
CA THR A 128 37.09 -13.89 -8.64
C THR A 128 37.33 -14.38 -7.21
N ASN A 129 38.20 -13.72 -6.43
CA ASN A 129 38.29 -13.98 -5.00
C ASN A 129 36.95 -13.62 -4.37
N SER A 130 36.19 -14.63 -3.95
CA SER A 130 34.82 -14.45 -3.46
C SER A 130 34.75 -13.53 -2.24
N SER A 131 35.76 -13.53 -1.36
CA SER A 131 35.80 -12.62 -0.21
C SER A 131 36.05 -11.16 -0.61
N MET A 132 36.92 -10.93 -1.60
CA MET A 132 37.16 -9.57 -2.11
C MET A 132 35.92 -9.04 -2.85
N LEU A 133 35.29 -9.87 -3.66
CA LEU A 133 34.06 -9.53 -4.37
C LEU A 133 32.92 -9.17 -3.42
N TYR A 134 32.77 -9.93 -2.34
CA TYR A 134 31.81 -9.64 -1.28
C TYR A 134 32.08 -8.28 -0.61
N ALA A 135 33.34 -8.02 -0.24
CA ALA A 135 33.73 -6.75 0.36
C ALA A 135 33.52 -5.55 -0.57
N GLN A 136 33.83 -5.72 -1.87
CA GLN A 136 33.57 -4.70 -2.89
C GLN A 136 32.07 -4.47 -3.07
N ALA A 137 31.27 -5.53 -3.11
CA ALA A 137 29.82 -5.45 -3.24
C ALA A 137 29.19 -4.70 -2.07
N LEU A 138 29.58 -5.02 -0.83
CA LEU A 138 29.16 -4.27 0.36
C LEU A 138 29.53 -2.78 0.25
N GLY A 139 30.81 -2.49 0.00
CA GLY A 139 31.29 -1.10 -0.03
C GLY A 139 30.68 -0.26 -1.16
N ASN A 140 30.45 -0.85 -2.33
CA ASN A 140 29.82 -0.15 -3.46
C ASN A 140 28.31 0.01 -3.25
N SER A 141 27.62 -0.99 -2.71
CA SER A 141 26.20 -0.85 -2.33
C SER A 141 26.01 0.22 -1.26
N GLY A 142 26.89 0.25 -0.26
CA GLY A 142 26.93 1.31 0.74
C GLY A 142 27.06 2.69 0.10
N LYS A 143 28.07 2.89 -0.77
CA LYS A 143 28.24 4.15 -1.51
C LYS A 143 27.02 4.52 -2.37
N GLY A 144 26.40 3.54 -3.03
CA GLY A 144 25.19 3.76 -3.84
C GLY A 144 24.02 4.28 -3.00
N ILE A 145 23.81 3.69 -1.82
CA ILE A 145 22.79 4.15 -0.87
C ILE A 145 23.12 5.53 -0.29
N SER A 146 24.38 5.82 0.02
CA SER A 146 24.79 7.16 0.46
C SER A 146 24.54 8.23 -0.62
N GLU A 147 24.80 7.92 -1.89
CA GLU A 147 24.53 8.88 -2.97
C GLU A 147 23.03 9.12 -3.15
N LEU A 148 22.20 8.09 -2.99
CA LEU A 148 20.74 8.25 -2.95
C LEU A 148 20.28 9.09 -1.77
N THR A 149 20.75 8.77 -0.56
CA THR A 149 20.48 9.56 0.64
C THR A 149 20.84 11.03 0.41
N LYS A 150 22.01 11.28 -0.17
CA LYS A 150 22.45 12.62 -0.53
C LYS A 150 21.47 13.28 -1.50
N GLN A 151 21.05 12.62 -2.58
CA GLN A 151 20.09 13.20 -3.52
C GLN A 151 18.71 13.49 -2.91
N PHE A 152 18.20 12.57 -2.08
CA PHE A 152 16.91 12.75 -1.38
C PHE A 152 16.96 13.87 -0.35
N THR A 153 18.12 14.10 0.26
CA THR A 153 18.30 15.10 1.32
C THR A 153 18.90 16.41 0.81
N GLU A 154 19.35 16.47 -0.43
CA GLU A 154 19.77 17.68 -1.12
C GLU A 154 18.57 18.43 -1.72
N LYS A 155 18.76 19.75 -1.91
CA LYS A 155 17.68 20.73 -2.07
C LYS A 155 16.67 20.44 -3.20
N GLN A 156 16.97 19.65 -4.22
CA GLN A 156 16.03 19.49 -5.34
C GLN A 156 14.77 18.69 -4.99
N PHE A 157 14.87 17.69 -4.08
CA PHE A 157 13.71 16.96 -3.54
C PHE A 157 13.13 17.60 -2.28
N VAL A 158 13.89 18.43 -1.57
CA VAL A 158 13.49 19.05 -0.29
C VAL A 158 12.95 20.47 -0.48
N THR A 159 13.53 21.23 -1.40
CA THR A 159 13.15 22.61 -1.76
C THR A 159 12.51 22.70 -3.14
N GLY A 160 12.16 21.56 -3.76
CA GLY A 160 11.35 21.55 -4.96
C GLY A 160 10.11 22.41 -4.70
N THR A 161 10.02 23.55 -5.38
CA THR A 161 8.89 24.47 -5.19
C THR A 161 7.60 23.84 -5.67
N SER A 162 7.68 22.79 -6.49
CA SER A 162 6.52 22.01 -6.92
C SER A 162 6.86 20.55 -7.19
N TYR A 163 5.83 19.71 -7.28
CA TYR A 163 5.88 18.31 -7.60
C TYR A 163 4.81 18.00 -8.63
N THR A 164 5.11 17.06 -9.51
CA THR A 164 4.14 16.44 -10.40
C THR A 164 4.17 14.94 -10.19
N GLY A 165 3.04 14.29 -10.41
CA GLY A 165 3.02 12.84 -10.45
C GLY A 165 1.84 12.34 -11.25
N SER A 166 1.99 11.12 -11.75
CA SER A 166 0.92 10.43 -12.44
C SER A 166 1.08 8.95 -12.29
N GLY A 167 -0.03 8.22 -12.30
CA GLY A 167 0.03 6.78 -12.26
C GLY A 167 -1.29 6.13 -12.54
N THR A 168 -1.25 4.81 -12.49
CA THR A 168 -2.41 3.96 -12.69
C THR A 168 -2.47 2.92 -11.59
N TYR A 169 -3.67 2.45 -11.30
CA TYR A 169 -3.87 1.27 -10.47
C TYR A 169 -4.95 0.38 -11.09
N LYS A 170 -4.92 -0.90 -10.70
CA LYS A 170 -5.94 -1.89 -11.02
C LYS A 170 -6.10 -2.81 -9.84
N VAL A 171 -7.34 -3.09 -9.47
CA VAL A 171 -7.74 -4.03 -8.43
C VAL A 171 -8.76 -4.99 -9.03
N ASP A 172 -8.52 -6.28 -8.85
CA ASP A 172 -9.47 -7.34 -9.14
C ASP A 172 -9.64 -8.14 -7.86
N SER A 173 -10.84 -8.22 -7.32
CA SER A 173 -11.12 -8.94 -6.08
C SER A 173 -12.57 -9.41 -6.07
N ARG A 174 -12.79 -10.72 -5.91
CA ARG A 174 -14.13 -11.31 -5.68
C ARG A 174 -15.18 -10.91 -6.73
N GLY A 175 -14.79 -10.87 -8.01
CA GLY A 175 -15.69 -10.49 -9.11
C GLY A 175 -15.93 -8.98 -9.24
N PHE A 176 -15.32 -8.16 -8.39
CA PHE A 176 -15.26 -6.71 -8.55
C PHE A 176 -13.91 -6.32 -9.16
N THR A 177 -13.95 -5.62 -10.29
CA THR A 177 -12.76 -5.00 -10.89
C THR A 177 -12.91 -3.48 -10.86
N THR A 178 -11.89 -2.81 -10.35
CA THR A 178 -11.74 -1.35 -10.42
C THR A 178 -10.35 -1.04 -10.99
N ASP A 179 -10.26 -0.02 -11.80
CA ASP A 179 -8.99 0.54 -12.24
C ASP A 179 -9.07 2.05 -12.15
N GLY A 180 -7.94 2.72 -12.21
CA GLY A 180 -7.96 4.15 -12.26
C GLY A 180 -6.65 4.77 -12.65
N LYS A 181 -6.73 6.08 -12.89
CA LYS A 181 -5.59 6.94 -13.19
C LYS A 181 -5.59 8.08 -12.21
N LEU A 182 -4.41 8.41 -11.72
CA LEU A 182 -4.15 9.59 -10.89
C LEU A 182 -3.18 10.47 -11.65
N ALA A 183 -3.41 11.77 -11.67
CA ALA A 183 -2.39 12.75 -12.00
C ALA A 183 -2.50 13.91 -11.04
N PHE A 184 -1.38 14.48 -10.62
CA PHE A 184 -1.37 15.63 -9.75
C PHE A 184 -0.19 16.54 -10.06
N LYS A 185 -0.37 17.81 -9.72
CA LYS A 185 0.69 18.81 -9.61
C LYS A 185 0.44 19.64 -8.35
N SER A 186 1.47 19.95 -7.58
CA SER A 186 1.35 20.70 -6.33
C SER A 186 2.56 21.58 -6.09
N ASP A 187 2.37 22.78 -5.56
CA ASP A 187 3.42 23.61 -4.97
C ASP A 187 3.10 23.91 -3.49
N ASP A 188 3.79 24.89 -2.88
CA ASP A 188 3.58 25.33 -1.49
C ASP A 188 2.23 26.03 -1.26
N LYS A 189 1.50 26.36 -2.32
CA LYS A 189 0.28 27.18 -2.27
C LYS A 189 -0.92 26.51 -2.90
N ASN A 190 -0.71 25.76 -3.97
CA ASN A 190 -1.73 25.30 -4.87
C ASN A 190 -1.49 23.84 -5.25
N SER A 191 -2.58 23.13 -5.54
CA SER A 191 -2.52 21.82 -6.15
C SER A 191 -3.66 21.62 -7.14
N GLU A 192 -3.43 20.76 -8.12
CA GLU A 192 -4.45 20.25 -9.02
C GLU A 192 -4.24 18.75 -9.14
N THR A 193 -5.28 17.98 -8.83
CA THR A 193 -5.28 16.52 -8.87
C THR A 193 -6.47 16.06 -9.70
N THR A 194 -6.23 15.14 -10.64
CA THR A 194 -7.28 14.45 -11.38
C THR A 194 -7.23 12.97 -11.03
N PHE A 195 -8.38 12.40 -10.73
CA PHE A 195 -8.57 11.01 -10.39
C PHE A 195 -9.67 10.43 -11.26
N ASP A 196 -9.36 9.40 -12.03
CA ASP A 196 -10.28 8.72 -12.91
C ASP A 196 -10.43 7.29 -12.40
N VAL A 197 -11.66 6.87 -12.10
CA VAL A 197 -11.97 5.62 -11.37
C VAL A 197 -13.02 4.83 -12.11
N GLY A 198 -12.67 3.61 -12.52
CA GLY A 198 -13.61 2.59 -12.95
C GLY A 198 -14.23 1.87 -11.74
N LEU A 199 -15.55 1.76 -11.71
CA LEU A 199 -16.33 1.01 -10.72
C LEU A 199 -17.19 -0.01 -11.48
N GLY A 200 -16.62 -1.17 -11.80
CA GLY A 200 -17.25 -2.13 -12.70
C GLY A 200 -17.44 -1.55 -14.11
N THR A 201 -18.69 -1.42 -14.56
CA THR A 201 -19.04 -0.84 -15.87
C THR A 201 -19.09 0.69 -15.87
N SER A 202 -19.06 1.32 -14.70
CA SER A 202 -19.17 2.77 -14.53
C SER A 202 -17.78 3.41 -14.41
N ARG A 203 -17.66 4.69 -14.77
CA ARG A 203 -16.40 5.44 -14.63
C ARG A 203 -16.67 6.87 -14.18
N VAL A 204 -16.02 7.30 -13.11
CA VAL A 204 -16.13 8.64 -12.52
C VAL A 204 -14.80 9.37 -12.69
N ASN A 205 -14.86 10.62 -13.14
CA ASN A 205 -13.70 11.49 -13.17
C ASN A 205 -13.86 12.52 -12.05
N VAL A 206 -12.82 12.71 -11.24
CA VAL A 206 -12.78 13.68 -10.16
C VAL A 206 -11.62 14.61 -10.41
N ALA A 207 -11.87 15.91 -10.38
CA ALA A 207 -10.85 16.94 -10.35
C ALA A 207 -10.90 17.65 -9.00
N LEU A 208 -9.76 17.74 -8.36
CA LEU A 208 -9.54 18.44 -7.09
C LEU A 208 -8.58 19.60 -7.36
N ARG A 209 -8.88 20.77 -6.80
CA ARG A 209 -7.96 21.90 -6.76
C ARG A 209 -7.86 22.41 -5.34
N THR A 210 -6.65 22.63 -4.88
CA THR A 210 -6.39 23.33 -3.63
C THR A 210 -5.75 24.67 -4.01
N ILE A 211 -6.26 25.77 -3.47
CA ILE A 211 -5.77 27.11 -3.79
C ILE A 211 -5.52 27.84 -2.48
N LYS A 212 -4.34 28.46 -2.36
CA LYS A 212 -4.01 29.27 -1.18
C LYS A 212 -5.06 30.36 -1.01
N SER A 213 -5.68 30.40 0.18
CA SER A 213 -6.62 31.43 0.57
C SER A 213 -5.92 32.55 1.37
N ALA A 214 -6.72 33.52 1.86
CA ALA A 214 -6.24 34.52 2.82
C ALA A 214 -6.10 33.97 4.26
N GLY A 215 -6.72 32.82 4.57
CA GLY A 215 -6.70 32.18 5.87
C GLY A 215 -5.50 31.25 6.08
N THR A 216 -5.59 30.42 7.13
CA THR A 216 -4.57 29.40 7.45
C THR A 216 -4.73 28.12 6.65
N SER A 217 -5.96 27.83 6.24
CA SER A 217 -6.30 26.70 5.37
C SER A 217 -6.52 27.15 3.92
N PRO A 218 -6.27 26.31 2.92
CA PRO A 218 -6.59 26.62 1.53
C PRO A 218 -8.08 26.45 1.23
N ASP A 219 -8.55 27.05 0.12
CA ASP A 219 -9.85 26.71 -0.46
C ASP A 219 -9.71 25.41 -1.27
N ILE A 220 -10.67 24.50 -1.12
CA ILE A 220 -10.68 23.21 -1.82
C ILE A 220 -11.85 23.18 -2.80
N TYR A 221 -11.57 22.95 -4.07
CA TYR A 221 -12.57 22.80 -5.11
C TYR A 221 -12.58 21.36 -5.58
N ILE A 222 -13.78 20.78 -5.66
CA ILE A 222 -14.00 19.39 -6.09
C ILE A 222 -14.99 19.44 -7.25
N LYS A 223 -14.65 18.79 -8.35
CA LYS A 223 -15.56 18.53 -9.46
C LYS A 223 -15.58 17.05 -9.72
N ALA A 224 -16.75 16.47 -9.87
CA ALA A 224 -16.90 15.09 -10.31
C ALA A 224 -17.78 15.06 -11.56
N ASP A 225 -17.32 14.37 -12.60
CA ASP A 225 -18.05 14.12 -13.83
C ASP A 225 -18.50 12.65 -13.88
N ARG A 226 -19.62 12.41 -14.55
CA ARG A 226 -20.28 11.10 -14.72
C ARG A 226 -20.80 10.51 -13.42
N LEU A 227 -21.28 11.36 -12.51
CA LEU A 227 -21.90 10.93 -11.26
C LEU A 227 -23.19 10.13 -11.47
N ASN A 228 -23.88 10.34 -12.60
CA ASN A 228 -25.03 9.53 -13.00
C ASN A 228 -24.70 8.03 -13.13
N ALA A 229 -23.44 7.68 -13.46
CA ALA A 229 -23.00 6.30 -13.53
C ALA A 229 -23.02 5.59 -12.16
N LEU A 230 -23.19 6.33 -11.06
CA LEU A 230 -23.31 5.82 -9.70
C LEU A 230 -24.76 5.61 -9.25
N GLU A 231 -25.77 5.96 -10.06
CA GLU A 231 -27.18 5.87 -9.66
C GLU A 231 -27.59 4.46 -9.21
N SER A 232 -27.12 3.43 -9.92
CA SER A 232 -27.36 2.03 -9.55
C SER A 232 -26.70 1.62 -8.23
N MET A 233 -25.64 2.33 -7.81
CA MET A 233 -24.90 2.05 -6.58
C MET A 233 -25.41 2.86 -5.38
N LEU A 234 -25.82 4.11 -5.61
CA LEU A 234 -26.22 5.06 -4.56
C LEU A 234 -27.73 5.10 -4.33
N GLY A 235 -28.50 4.48 -5.22
CA GLY A 235 -29.96 4.49 -5.20
C GLY A 235 -30.54 5.73 -5.90
N PRO A 236 -31.84 5.71 -6.25
CA PRO A 236 -32.47 6.71 -7.12
C PRO A 236 -32.47 8.13 -6.53
N GLN A 237 -32.67 8.28 -5.22
CA GLN A 237 -32.71 9.60 -4.58
C GLN A 237 -31.33 10.29 -4.62
N VAL A 238 -30.28 9.57 -4.21
CA VAL A 238 -28.91 10.09 -4.25
C VAL A 238 -28.44 10.27 -5.69
N GLY A 239 -28.81 9.36 -6.61
CA GLY A 239 -28.51 9.47 -8.04
C GLY A 239 -29.07 10.74 -8.69
N LYS A 240 -30.29 11.15 -8.35
CA LYS A 240 -30.89 12.41 -8.81
C LYS A 240 -30.11 13.63 -8.30
N ILE A 241 -29.73 13.63 -7.02
CA ILE A 241 -28.96 14.73 -6.43
C ILE A 241 -27.56 14.76 -7.04
N ALA A 242 -26.90 13.62 -7.17
CA ALA A 242 -25.59 13.50 -7.80
C ALA A 242 -25.61 14.02 -9.24
N SER A 243 -26.67 13.72 -10.01
CA SER A 243 -26.88 14.24 -11.37
C SER A 243 -27.05 15.77 -11.41
N LYS A 244 -27.64 16.39 -10.39
CA LYS A 244 -27.74 17.87 -10.29
C LYS A 244 -26.37 18.53 -10.19
N TYR A 245 -25.40 17.84 -9.60
CA TYR A 245 -24.04 18.32 -9.35
C TYR A 245 -23.00 17.79 -10.34
N ASP A 246 -23.42 16.96 -11.30
CA ASP A 246 -22.54 16.37 -12.29
C ASP A 246 -21.82 17.44 -13.11
N GLY A 247 -20.49 17.34 -13.16
CA GLY A 247 -19.61 18.25 -13.86
C GLY A 247 -19.51 19.66 -13.27
N LYS A 248 -20.08 19.91 -12.09
CA LYS A 248 -20.02 21.21 -11.40
C LYS A 248 -18.91 21.22 -10.35
N TRP A 249 -18.29 22.39 -10.19
CA TRP A 249 -17.34 22.61 -9.10
C TRP A 249 -18.10 22.87 -7.80
N ILE A 250 -17.65 22.24 -6.73
CA ILE A 250 -18.10 22.42 -5.36
C ILE A 250 -16.91 22.98 -4.58
N VAL A 251 -17.11 24.06 -3.83
CA VAL A 251 -16.07 24.67 -3.00
C VAL A 251 -16.29 24.35 -1.52
N VAL A 252 -15.22 23.95 -0.87
CA VAL A 252 -15.05 23.93 0.58
C VAL A 252 -14.15 25.11 0.92
N ASP A 253 -14.80 26.17 1.42
CA ASP A 253 -14.12 27.41 1.78
C ASP A 253 -13.22 27.21 3.01
N HIS A 254 -12.07 27.87 3.01
CA HIS A 254 -11.10 27.82 4.09
C HIS A 254 -11.70 28.14 5.47
N THR A 255 -12.74 28.98 5.55
CA THR A 255 -13.40 29.29 6.83
C THR A 255 -14.06 28.06 7.45
N LEU A 256 -14.62 27.15 6.65
CA LEU A 256 -15.17 25.88 7.14
C LEU A 256 -14.07 24.99 7.72
N ILE A 257 -12.91 24.95 7.03
CA ILE A 257 -11.76 24.16 7.46
C ILE A 257 -11.14 24.77 8.72
N ASP A 258 -10.92 26.08 8.76
CA ASP A 258 -10.37 26.79 9.90
C ASP A 258 -11.29 26.67 11.13
N ASN A 259 -12.62 26.69 10.94
CA ASN A 259 -13.58 26.47 12.02
C ASN A 259 -13.57 25.01 12.51
N ALA A 260 -13.53 24.04 11.59
CA ALA A 260 -13.41 22.63 11.94
C ALA A 260 -12.08 22.32 12.66
N GLN A 261 -10.98 22.92 12.21
CA GLN A 261 -9.67 22.83 12.85
C GLN A 261 -9.70 23.46 14.24
N LYS A 262 -10.22 24.69 14.41
CA LYS A 262 -10.35 25.33 15.73
C LYS A 262 -11.13 24.46 16.73
N GLN A 263 -12.18 23.79 16.26
CA GLN A 263 -12.96 22.86 17.08
C GLN A 263 -12.19 21.56 17.39
N ALA A 264 -11.34 21.07 16.48
CA ALA A 264 -10.50 19.90 16.68
C ALA A 264 -9.25 20.19 17.54
N THR A 265 -8.73 21.42 17.55
CA THR A 265 -7.46 21.80 18.20
C THR A 265 -7.55 22.04 19.71
N SER A 266 -8.68 21.78 20.37
CA SER A 266 -8.76 21.76 21.85
C SER A 266 -7.95 20.62 22.49
N THR A 267 -7.46 19.67 21.69
CA THR A 267 -6.43 18.69 22.06
C THR A 267 -5.26 18.84 21.09
N ALA A 268 -4.22 19.56 21.52
CA ALA A 268 -3.07 19.92 20.69
C ALA A 268 -2.38 18.69 20.08
N LYS A 269 -2.65 18.40 18.80
CA LYS A 269 -1.86 17.44 18.04
C LYS A 269 -0.54 18.12 17.71
N ALA A 270 0.56 17.51 18.13
CA ALA A 270 1.92 17.80 17.70
C ALA A 270 1.96 18.24 16.23
N ALA A 271 2.53 19.41 15.93
CA ALA A 271 2.91 19.70 14.54
C ALA A 271 3.80 18.55 14.04
N PRO A 272 3.71 18.10 12.79
CA PRO A 272 4.61 17.07 12.27
C PRO A 272 6.07 17.54 12.34
N PRO A 273 7.06 16.64 12.36
CA PRO A 273 8.46 17.04 12.29
C PRO A 273 8.73 17.75 10.96
N SER A 274 9.64 18.73 10.99
CA SER A 274 10.09 19.44 9.79
C SER A 274 10.82 18.50 8.82
N VAL A 275 10.87 18.87 7.54
CA VAL A 275 11.60 18.11 6.53
C VAL A 275 13.09 18.07 6.89
N GLU A 276 13.64 19.17 7.37
CA GLU A 276 15.02 19.27 7.85
C GLU A 276 15.30 18.22 8.94
N GLN A 277 14.46 18.12 9.97
CA GLN A 277 14.59 17.11 11.03
C GLN A 277 14.58 15.68 10.48
N ILE A 278 13.70 15.38 9.53
CA ILE A 278 13.64 14.05 8.88
C ILE A 278 14.91 13.79 8.07
N THR A 279 15.40 14.77 7.31
CA THR A 279 16.60 14.58 6.46
C THR A 279 17.89 14.42 7.26
N GLU A 280 18.00 15.09 8.42
CA GLU A 280 19.13 14.89 9.34
C GLU A 280 19.17 13.46 9.87
N GLU A 281 18.00 12.91 10.21
CA GLU A 281 17.87 11.53 10.67
C GLU A 281 18.27 10.52 9.60
N ILE A 282 17.78 10.69 8.37
CA ILE A 282 18.14 9.81 7.25
C ILE A 282 19.67 9.80 7.04
N LYS A 283 20.34 10.95 7.14
CA LYS A 283 21.81 11.05 7.06
C LYS A 283 22.49 10.36 8.24
N ALA A 284 21.92 10.46 9.44
CA ALA A 284 22.46 9.80 10.63
C ALA A 284 22.40 8.27 10.47
N PHE A 285 21.26 7.74 10.00
CA PHE A 285 21.09 6.31 9.72
C PHE A 285 21.99 5.82 8.60
N ASP A 286 22.18 6.60 7.53
CA ASP A 286 23.11 6.23 6.46
C ASP A 286 24.53 6.04 7.01
N ARG A 287 25.03 6.96 7.85
CA ARG A 287 26.36 6.82 8.48
C ARG A 287 26.51 5.53 9.28
N VAL A 288 25.51 5.19 10.10
CA VAL A 288 25.52 3.94 10.89
C VAL A 288 25.47 2.72 9.96
N ASN A 289 24.67 2.76 8.89
CA ASN A 289 24.61 1.70 7.89
C ASN A 289 25.95 1.48 7.19
N GLN A 290 26.67 2.54 6.83
CA GLN A 290 28.01 2.42 6.25
C GLN A 290 28.99 1.74 7.21
N GLU A 291 28.89 2.05 8.51
CA GLU A 291 29.80 1.54 9.53
C GLU A 291 29.56 0.06 9.89
N TYR A 292 28.30 -0.39 9.85
CA TYR A 292 27.89 -1.71 10.33
C TYR A 292 27.34 -2.63 9.23
N LEU A 293 26.37 -2.17 8.44
CA LEU A 293 25.64 -3.00 7.48
C LEU A 293 26.43 -3.22 6.19
N PHE A 294 27.04 -2.15 5.66
CA PHE A 294 27.84 -2.16 4.43
C PHE A 294 29.35 -2.26 4.70
N SER A 295 29.71 -2.83 5.85
CA SER A 295 31.08 -2.95 6.34
C SER A 295 31.58 -4.37 6.26
N ASN A 296 32.87 -4.52 5.95
CA ASN A 296 33.61 -5.79 6.03
C ASN A 296 34.53 -5.84 7.25
N ASN A 297 34.48 -4.83 8.13
CA ASN A 297 35.24 -4.82 9.37
C ASN A 297 34.66 -5.86 10.34
N LYS A 298 35.41 -6.91 10.69
CA LYS A 298 34.93 -8.01 11.53
C LYS A 298 34.37 -7.56 12.90
N ASP A 299 34.84 -6.44 13.43
CA ASP A 299 34.40 -5.94 14.75
C ASP A 299 33.08 -5.18 14.72
N LYS A 300 32.60 -4.83 13.50
CA LYS A 300 31.38 -4.04 13.27
C LYS A 300 30.40 -4.68 12.28
N ALA A 301 30.89 -5.48 11.35
CA ALA A 301 30.11 -6.09 10.28
C ALA A 301 28.97 -6.93 10.88
N VAL A 302 27.75 -6.57 10.51
CA VAL A 302 26.54 -7.27 10.95
C VAL A 302 26.39 -8.63 10.25
N THR A 303 27.01 -8.79 9.08
CA THR A 303 26.91 -10.00 8.26
C THR A 303 28.23 -10.76 8.24
N LYS A 304 28.15 -12.09 8.22
CA LYS A 304 29.29 -12.99 8.02
C LYS A 304 28.98 -14.02 6.93
N ILE A 305 29.96 -14.27 6.08
CA ILE A 305 29.86 -15.34 5.07
C ILE A 305 29.98 -16.69 5.78
N VAL A 306 28.95 -17.52 5.63
CA VAL A 306 28.93 -18.92 6.10
C VAL A 306 29.45 -19.85 5.00
N LYS A 307 29.00 -19.63 3.77
CA LYS A 307 29.38 -20.44 2.61
C LYS A 307 29.39 -19.60 1.34
N SER A 308 30.29 -19.90 0.41
CA SER A 308 30.33 -19.35 -0.94
C SER A 308 29.99 -20.47 -1.92
N TYR A 309 28.91 -20.32 -2.68
CA TYR A 309 28.49 -21.30 -3.69
C TYR A 309 29.19 -21.09 -5.04
N GLY A 310 29.75 -19.90 -5.26
CA GLY A 310 30.50 -19.57 -6.47
C GLY A 310 29.65 -18.80 -7.47
N LEU A 311 30.06 -18.87 -8.73
CA LEU A 311 29.50 -18.09 -9.83
C LEU A 311 28.25 -18.76 -10.41
N GLU A 312 27.17 -18.01 -10.60
CA GLU A 312 25.96 -18.49 -11.25
C GLU A 312 25.23 -17.35 -12.00
N THR A 313 24.13 -17.69 -12.68
CA THR A 313 23.27 -16.73 -13.36
C THR A 313 21.89 -16.73 -12.71
N VAL A 314 21.45 -15.58 -12.21
CA VAL A 314 20.18 -15.39 -11.50
C VAL A 314 19.48 -14.18 -12.10
N ASP A 315 18.26 -14.35 -12.60
CA ASP A 315 17.44 -13.29 -13.20
C ASP A 315 18.14 -12.50 -14.33
N GLY A 316 19.06 -13.15 -15.06
CA GLY A 316 19.88 -12.51 -16.09
C GLY A 316 21.17 -11.84 -15.60
N HIS A 317 21.41 -11.81 -14.28
CA HIS A 317 22.63 -11.30 -13.67
C HIS A 317 23.66 -12.41 -13.49
N LYS A 318 24.92 -12.11 -13.81
CA LYS A 318 26.06 -12.95 -13.44
C LYS A 318 26.47 -12.60 -12.02
N VAL A 319 26.25 -13.51 -11.07
CA VAL A 319 26.39 -13.24 -9.62
C VAL A 319 27.34 -14.23 -8.96
N ILE A 320 27.95 -13.82 -7.84
CA ILE A 320 28.46 -14.78 -6.85
C ILE A 320 27.42 -14.96 -5.76
N HIS A 321 27.06 -16.21 -5.50
CA HIS A 321 26.11 -16.60 -4.46
C HIS A 321 26.82 -16.94 -3.16
N TYR A 322 26.39 -16.28 -2.08
CA TYR A 322 26.84 -16.49 -0.71
C TYR A 322 25.66 -16.91 0.16
N GLN A 323 25.93 -17.83 1.09
CA GLN A 323 25.12 -17.99 2.29
C GLN A 323 25.72 -17.13 3.38
N VAL A 324 24.91 -16.27 3.97
CA VAL A 324 25.33 -15.33 5.02
C VAL A 324 24.50 -15.54 6.28
N ALA A 325 25.09 -15.26 7.43
CA ALA A 325 24.41 -15.21 8.73
C ALA A 325 24.62 -13.84 9.37
N LEU A 326 23.74 -13.49 10.31
CA LEU A 326 23.94 -12.32 11.15
C LEU A 326 24.92 -12.65 12.28
N ASP A 327 25.80 -11.71 12.59
CA ASP A 327 26.57 -11.73 13.83
C ASP A 327 25.72 -11.11 14.94
N LYS A 328 25.32 -11.93 15.93
CA LYS A 328 24.45 -11.49 17.03
C LYS A 328 25.03 -10.28 17.78
N THR A 329 26.32 -10.32 18.10
CA THR A 329 26.98 -9.25 18.87
C THR A 329 27.00 -7.94 18.08
N ASN A 330 27.41 -7.99 16.82
CA ASN A 330 27.48 -6.79 15.98
C ASN A 330 26.08 -6.29 15.58
N THR A 331 25.08 -7.17 15.44
CA THR A 331 23.67 -6.77 15.25
C THR A 331 23.17 -5.94 16.44
N LYS A 332 23.47 -6.35 17.69
CA LYS A 332 23.09 -5.55 18.87
C LYS A 332 23.79 -4.19 18.90
N LYS A 333 25.09 -4.14 18.57
CA LYS A 333 25.84 -2.87 18.44
C LYS A 333 25.22 -1.96 17.38
N TYR A 334 24.84 -2.50 16.23
CA TYR A 334 24.18 -1.77 15.15
C TYR A 334 22.83 -1.19 15.59
N ILE A 335 21.98 -1.98 16.26
CA ILE A 335 20.69 -1.52 16.80
C ILE A 335 20.89 -0.37 17.78
N SER A 336 21.84 -0.49 18.71
CA SER A 336 22.15 0.58 19.65
C SER A 336 22.76 1.81 18.98
N ALA A 337 23.60 1.63 17.96
CA ALA A 337 24.17 2.73 17.20
C ALA A 337 23.08 3.52 16.44
N GLN A 338 22.09 2.83 15.86
CA GLN A 338 20.94 3.51 15.24
C GLN A 338 20.13 4.30 16.27
N TYR A 339 19.79 3.68 17.40
CA TYR A 339 19.06 4.37 18.48
C TYR A 339 19.79 5.61 19.00
N GLU A 340 21.11 5.52 19.21
CA GLU A 340 21.90 6.69 19.61
C GLU A 340 22.01 7.73 18.48
N ALA A 341 22.04 7.33 17.21
CA ALA A 341 22.00 8.26 16.08
C ALA A 341 20.72 9.11 16.08
N VAL A 342 19.54 8.51 16.32
CA VAL A 342 18.25 9.24 16.48
C VAL A 342 18.41 10.34 17.52
N LYS A 343 18.99 10.01 18.68
CA LYS A 343 19.09 10.91 19.83
C LYS A 343 20.03 12.10 19.60
N THR A 344 20.87 12.03 18.57
CA THR A 344 21.81 13.11 18.23
C THR A 344 21.26 14.13 17.25
N VAL A 345 20.10 13.89 16.63
CA VAL A 345 19.52 14.80 15.62
C VAL A 345 18.34 15.59 16.18
N ASN A 346 18.02 16.71 15.52
CA ASN A 346 16.94 17.61 15.95
C ASN A 346 15.54 16.96 15.93
N LEU A 347 15.38 15.84 15.22
CA LEU A 347 14.16 15.04 15.26
C LEU A 347 13.87 14.50 16.66
N TYR A 348 14.90 14.20 17.46
CA TYR A 348 14.70 13.68 18.81
C TYR A 348 14.10 14.73 19.76
N ASP A 349 14.43 16.00 19.57
CA ASP A 349 13.77 17.09 20.32
C ASP A 349 12.27 17.12 20.02
N TRP A 350 11.90 16.94 18.76
CA TRP A 350 10.49 16.79 18.37
C TRP A 350 9.86 15.53 19.00
N ILE A 351 10.53 14.39 19.01
CA ILE A 351 10.05 13.15 19.65
C ILE A 351 9.78 13.39 21.15
N LYS A 352 10.70 14.05 21.85
CA LYS A 352 10.56 14.39 23.28
C LYS A 352 9.41 15.36 23.53
N SER A 353 9.35 16.46 22.78
CA SER A 353 8.30 17.48 22.93
C SER A 353 6.89 16.93 22.69
N ASN A 354 6.78 15.79 22.00
CA ASN A 354 5.51 15.14 21.67
C ASN A 354 5.30 13.81 22.40
N ASN A 355 6.02 13.56 23.50
CA ASN A 355 5.87 12.39 24.37
C ASN A 355 6.07 11.03 23.67
N TYR A 356 6.88 10.98 22.61
CA TYR A 356 7.21 9.74 21.90
C TYR A 356 8.53 9.09 22.36
N ALA A 357 9.25 9.69 23.31
CA ALA A 357 10.55 9.19 23.77
C ALA A 357 10.45 7.77 24.37
N GLU A 358 9.46 7.51 25.23
CA GLU A 358 9.25 6.16 25.80
C GLU A 358 8.90 5.11 24.74
N THR A 359 8.20 5.51 23.69
CA THR A 359 7.88 4.62 22.56
C THR A 359 9.14 4.25 21.78
N LEU A 360 10.04 5.21 21.54
CA LEU A 360 11.33 4.98 20.92
C LEU A 360 12.20 4.05 21.78
N ASP A 361 12.25 4.29 23.09
CA ASP A 361 13.00 3.46 24.05
C ASP A 361 12.47 2.02 24.09
N GLY A 362 11.15 1.86 24.11
CA GLY A 362 10.49 0.55 24.05
C GLY A 362 10.79 -0.19 22.73
N ALA A 363 10.80 0.52 21.60
CA ALA A 363 11.16 -0.06 20.31
C ALA A 363 12.63 -0.53 20.28
N HIS A 364 13.55 0.27 20.82
CA HIS A 364 14.96 -0.11 20.96
C HIS A 364 15.14 -1.34 21.85
N ALA A 365 14.52 -1.37 23.03
CA ALA A 365 14.58 -2.51 23.94
C ALA A 365 14.02 -3.79 23.30
N SER A 366 12.90 -3.68 22.58
CA SER A 366 12.30 -4.79 21.83
C SER A 366 13.24 -5.30 20.74
N ALA A 367 13.84 -4.41 19.95
CA ALA A 367 14.80 -4.78 18.90
C ALA A 367 16.03 -5.50 19.47
N LEU A 368 16.58 -5.05 20.59
CA LEU A 368 17.67 -5.73 21.28
C LEU A 368 17.29 -7.14 21.75
N LYS A 369 16.06 -7.30 22.27
CA LYS A 369 15.52 -8.61 22.67
C LYS A 369 15.33 -9.53 21.46
N SER A 370 14.86 -9.01 20.33
CA SER A 370 14.79 -9.79 19.08
C SER A 370 16.17 -10.20 18.59
N ALA A 371 17.18 -9.34 18.69
CA ALA A 371 18.55 -9.71 18.32
C ALA A 371 19.12 -10.85 19.20
N ASP A 372 18.59 -11.06 20.42
CA ASP A 372 19.01 -12.16 21.26
C ASP A 372 18.61 -13.55 20.73
N THR A 373 17.61 -13.64 19.86
CA THR A 373 17.16 -14.90 19.27
C THR A 373 17.95 -15.31 18.02
N ILE A 374 18.85 -14.47 17.52
CA ILE A 374 19.68 -14.75 16.34
C ILE A 374 20.60 -15.94 16.63
N MET A 375 20.48 -16.99 15.82
CA MET A 375 21.36 -18.16 15.85
C MET A 375 22.33 -18.16 14.66
N PRO A 376 23.54 -18.75 14.80
CA PRO A 376 24.47 -18.91 13.67
C PRO A 376 23.92 -19.72 12.49
N THR A 377 22.88 -20.53 12.75
CA THR A 377 22.17 -21.34 11.76
C THR A 377 21.04 -20.58 11.05
N ASP A 378 20.76 -19.33 11.44
CA ASP A 378 19.82 -18.45 10.77
C ASP A 378 20.54 -17.76 9.60
N THR A 379 20.54 -18.47 8.47
CA THR A 379 21.21 -18.03 7.25
C THR A 379 20.21 -17.53 6.22
N PHE A 380 20.67 -16.61 5.37
CA PHE A 380 19.97 -16.15 4.18
C PHE A 380 20.93 -16.11 2.99
N ASP A 381 20.39 -16.05 1.77
CA ASP A 381 21.20 -16.01 0.56
C ASP A 381 21.48 -14.56 0.16
N LEU A 382 22.69 -14.30 -0.30
CA LEU A 382 23.14 -13.01 -0.82
C LEU A 382 23.77 -13.22 -2.19
N TYR A 383 23.35 -12.42 -3.16
CA TYR A 383 23.85 -12.45 -4.52
C TYR A 383 24.57 -11.14 -4.80
N ALA A 384 25.87 -11.21 -5.07
CA ALA A 384 26.68 -10.06 -5.47
C ALA A 384 26.88 -10.09 -6.99
N ASP A 385 26.47 -9.03 -7.68
CA ASP A 385 26.62 -8.91 -9.13
C ASP A 385 28.10 -8.71 -9.50
N VAL A 386 28.59 -9.52 -10.44
CA VAL A 386 29.99 -9.54 -10.84
C VAL A 386 30.38 -8.32 -11.68
N ASN A 387 29.44 -7.75 -12.41
CA ASN A 387 29.67 -6.63 -13.33
C ASN A 387 29.56 -5.30 -12.58
N SER A 388 28.43 -5.07 -11.90
CA SER A 388 28.19 -3.83 -11.16
C SER A 388 28.97 -3.78 -9.84
N ARG A 389 29.39 -4.95 -9.33
CA ARG A 389 30.05 -5.09 -8.02
C ARG A 389 29.16 -4.50 -6.92
N LEU A 390 27.86 -4.78 -6.97
CA LEU A 390 26.85 -4.39 -5.98
C LEU A 390 26.21 -5.66 -5.39
N ILE A 391 25.67 -5.55 -4.19
CA ILE A 391 24.69 -6.52 -3.69
C ILE A 391 23.44 -6.35 -4.53
N TYR A 392 23.17 -7.35 -5.37
CA TYR A 392 21.99 -7.41 -6.22
C TYR A 392 20.75 -7.79 -5.42
N LYS A 393 20.84 -8.86 -4.61
CA LYS A 393 19.68 -9.47 -3.97
C LYS A 393 20.05 -10.16 -2.65
N LEU A 394 19.18 -10.00 -1.66
CA LEU A 394 19.11 -10.79 -0.44
C LEU A 394 17.84 -11.63 -0.50
N ARG A 395 17.92 -12.93 -0.16
CA ARG A 395 16.77 -13.83 -0.12
C ARG A 395 16.63 -14.47 1.27
N PHE A 396 15.50 -14.21 1.91
CA PHE A 396 15.06 -14.86 3.13
C PHE A 396 14.03 -15.91 2.76
N ALA A 397 14.36 -17.19 2.88
CA ALA A 397 13.53 -18.28 2.40
C ALA A 397 13.16 -19.27 3.51
N ASP A 398 11.99 -19.89 3.40
CA ASP A 398 11.62 -21.04 4.24
C ASP A 398 12.59 -22.19 3.96
N LYS A 399 13.30 -22.66 4.99
CA LYS A 399 14.24 -23.78 4.88
C LYS A 399 13.63 -25.04 4.27
N LYS A 400 12.32 -25.27 4.45
CA LYS A 400 11.62 -26.44 3.92
C LYS A 400 11.22 -26.27 2.44
N ASN A 401 10.90 -25.05 2.02
CA ASN A 401 10.35 -24.77 0.69
C ASN A 401 10.96 -23.51 0.04
N PRO A 402 12.29 -23.41 -0.08
CA PRO A 402 12.96 -22.15 -0.36
C PRO A 402 12.68 -21.59 -1.77
N ALA A 403 12.27 -22.45 -2.71
CA ALA A 403 11.95 -22.07 -4.09
C ALA A 403 10.56 -21.41 -4.26
N ILE A 404 9.66 -21.61 -3.30
CA ILE A 404 8.27 -21.15 -3.40
C ILE A 404 7.84 -20.25 -2.23
N ASN A 405 8.57 -20.24 -1.13
CA ASN A 405 8.31 -19.44 0.05
C ASN A 405 9.54 -18.59 0.39
N TYR A 406 9.55 -17.34 -0.05
CA TYR A 406 10.69 -16.44 0.16
C TYR A 406 10.30 -14.96 0.13
N VAL A 407 11.19 -14.13 0.66
CA VAL A 407 11.22 -12.68 0.48
C VAL A 407 12.59 -12.30 -0.07
N ASP A 408 12.58 -11.66 -1.23
CA ASP A 408 13.73 -11.09 -1.90
C ASP A 408 13.71 -9.56 -1.71
N ILE A 409 14.86 -8.98 -1.40
CA ILE A 409 15.06 -7.54 -1.33
C ILE A 409 16.35 -7.23 -2.09
N GLY A 410 16.35 -6.23 -2.96
CA GLY A 410 17.52 -5.99 -3.78
C GLY A 410 17.55 -4.66 -4.51
N LEU A 411 18.63 -4.50 -5.28
CA LEU A 411 18.92 -3.36 -6.14
C LEU A 411 19.37 -3.88 -7.51
N ASP A 412 18.52 -3.70 -8.51
CA ASP A 412 18.72 -4.13 -9.90
C ASP A 412 19.39 -3.00 -10.73
N ALA A 413 20.50 -2.46 -10.22
CA ALA A 413 21.15 -1.30 -10.83
C ALA A 413 21.75 -1.65 -12.20
N VAL A 414 21.08 -1.20 -13.26
CA VAL A 414 21.55 -1.32 -14.66
C VAL A 414 22.72 -0.35 -14.91
N ASN A 415 22.67 0.83 -14.30
CA ASN A 415 23.72 1.84 -14.34
C ASN A 415 23.63 2.73 -13.07
N ARG A 416 24.54 3.70 -12.94
CA ARG A 416 24.56 4.61 -11.77
C ARG A 416 23.42 5.63 -11.77
N ASP A 417 22.76 5.83 -12.91
CA ASP A 417 21.74 6.85 -13.06
C ASP A 417 20.35 6.37 -12.64
N VAL A 418 20.07 5.07 -12.85
CA VAL A 418 18.79 4.42 -12.61
C VAL A 418 18.97 3.34 -11.56
N LEU A 419 18.38 3.57 -10.39
CA LEU A 419 18.55 2.75 -9.20
C LEU A 419 17.21 2.11 -8.82
N PRO A 420 16.87 0.93 -9.40
CA PRO A 420 15.65 0.21 -9.11
C PRO A 420 15.81 -0.73 -7.92
N PHE A 421 15.27 -0.30 -6.80
CA PHE A 421 15.04 -1.15 -5.63
C PHE A 421 13.87 -2.07 -5.88
N PHE A 422 13.97 -3.31 -5.43
CA PHE A 422 12.85 -4.23 -5.47
C PHE A 422 12.67 -4.97 -4.15
N LEU A 423 11.41 -5.31 -3.88
CA LEU A 423 11.01 -6.26 -2.85
C LEU A 423 10.04 -7.22 -3.50
N SER A 424 10.35 -8.51 -3.45
CA SER A 424 9.49 -9.56 -3.99
C SER A 424 9.24 -10.61 -2.91
N ALA A 425 7.99 -10.89 -2.60
CA ALA A 425 7.62 -11.96 -1.67
C ALA A 425 6.76 -13.00 -2.39
N LYS A 426 7.00 -14.27 -2.09
CA LYS A 426 6.25 -15.40 -2.63
C LYS A 426 5.86 -16.33 -1.50
N ASP A 427 4.58 -16.70 -1.46
CA ASP A 427 4.03 -17.76 -0.60
C ASP A 427 3.31 -18.74 -1.51
N GLY A 428 4.04 -19.77 -1.94
CA GLY A 428 3.55 -20.80 -2.85
C GLY A 428 2.42 -21.63 -2.27
N SER A 429 2.38 -21.80 -0.94
CA SER A 429 1.32 -22.53 -0.25
C SER A 429 -0.04 -21.87 -0.44
N ASN A 430 -0.06 -20.53 -0.35
CA ASN A 430 -1.27 -19.73 -0.57
C ASN A 430 -1.39 -19.16 -1.99
N LYS A 431 -0.44 -19.49 -2.88
CA LYS A 431 -0.28 -18.92 -4.22
C LYS A 431 -0.34 -17.38 -4.20
N ARG A 432 0.34 -16.77 -3.23
CA ARG A 432 0.43 -15.32 -3.08
C ARG A 432 1.77 -14.80 -3.58
N SER A 433 1.75 -13.66 -4.25
CA SER A 433 2.96 -12.93 -4.61
C SER A 433 2.79 -11.45 -4.36
N ILE A 434 3.88 -10.79 -3.99
CA ILE A 434 4.02 -9.34 -3.89
C ILE A 434 5.30 -9.00 -4.65
N ASP A 435 5.25 -8.07 -5.59
CA ASP A 435 6.40 -7.57 -6.34
C ASP A 435 6.32 -6.05 -6.34
N MET A 436 7.19 -5.42 -5.55
CA MET A 436 7.33 -3.97 -5.44
C MET A 436 8.65 -3.55 -6.08
N LYS A 437 8.63 -2.50 -6.89
CA LYS A 437 9.82 -1.90 -7.52
C LYS A 437 9.78 -0.38 -7.36
N ILE A 438 10.82 0.19 -6.76
CA ILE A 438 10.99 1.65 -6.62
C ILE A 438 12.23 2.03 -7.43
N THR A 439 12.06 2.82 -8.48
CA THR A 439 13.14 3.24 -9.37
C THR A 439 13.40 4.73 -9.17
N ALA A 440 14.58 5.06 -8.65
CA ALA A 440 15.06 6.44 -8.60
C ALA A 440 15.93 6.71 -9.83
N ASN A 441 15.57 7.73 -10.60
CA ASN A 441 16.38 8.27 -11.69
C ASN A 441 17.10 9.52 -11.20
N THR A 442 18.38 9.37 -10.91
CA THR A 442 19.24 10.41 -10.34
C THR A 442 19.54 11.57 -11.31
N LYS A 443 19.33 11.38 -12.63
CA LYS A 443 19.51 12.43 -13.64
C LYS A 443 18.27 13.31 -13.79
N THR A 444 17.09 12.71 -13.75
CA THR A 444 15.82 13.41 -13.94
C THR A 444 15.12 13.76 -12.62
N ASN A 445 15.67 13.27 -11.50
CA ASN A 445 15.03 13.25 -10.19
C ASN A 445 13.64 12.59 -10.21
N GLU A 446 13.41 11.66 -11.12
CA GLU A 446 12.14 10.94 -11.20
C GLU A 446 12.14 9.75 -10.24
N LEU A 447 11.04 9.55 -9.53
CA LEU A 447 10.80 8.38 -8.69
C LEU A 447 9.61 7.61 -9.26
N GLN A 448 9.83 6.36 -9.66
CA GLN A 448 8.78 5.47 -10.13
C GLN A 448 8.53 4.36 -9.12
N PHE A 449 7.28 4.19 -8.71
CA PHE A 449 6.80 3.12 -7.84
C PHE A 449 5.92 2.17 -8.63
N LYS A 450 6.27 0.89 -8.65
CA LYS A 450 5.44 -0.18 -9.19
C LYS A 450 5.15 -1.19 -8.10
N MET A 451 3.93 -1.68 -8.04
CA MET A 451 3.57 -2.75 -7.11
C MET A 451 2.56 -3.68 -7.77
N ASN A 452 2.84 -4.97 -7.70
CA ASN A 452 1.93 -6.03 -8.10
C ASN A 452 1.73 -6.95 -6.90
N VAL A 453 0.47 -7.26 -6.60
CA VAL A 453 0.09 -8.25 -5.60
C VAL A 453 -0.87 -9.20 -6.27
N SER A 454 -0.72 -10.50 -6.03
CA SER A 454 -1.66 -11.51 -6.48
C SER A 454 -1.88 -12.59 -5.43
N GLY A 455 -3.06 -13.19 -5.43
CA GLY A 455 -3.39 -14.34 -4.60
C GLY A 455 -4.53 -15.16 -5.18
N ALA A 456 -4.55 -16.47 -4.91
CA ALA A 456 -5.52 -17.39 -5.51
C ALA A 456 -6.44 -18.12 -4.52
N ARG A 457 -6.35 -17.87 -3.20
CA ARG A 457 -7.17 -18.56 -2.18
C ARG A 457 -7.58 -17.65 -1.00
N PRO A 458 -8.83 -17.77 -0.50
CA PRO A 458 -9.96 -18.54 -1.06
C PRO A 458 -10.54 -17.92 -2.34
N ASP A 459 -10.35 -16.62 -2.55
CA ASP A 459 -10.77 -15.89 -3.74
C ASP A 459 -9.55 -15.36 -4.50
N LYS A 460 -9.63 -15.34 -5.84
CA LYS A 460 -8.62 -14.69 -6.66
C LYS A 460 -8.66 -13.18 -6.38
N TYR A 461 -7.51 -12.62 -6.04
CA TYR A 461 -7.34 -11.18 -5.95
C TYR A 461 -6.05 -10.77 -6.66
N SER A 462 -6.05 -9.58 -7.25
CA SER A 462 -4.84 -8.92 -7.73
C SER A 462 -4.93 -7.42 -7.57
N PHE A 463 -3.78 -6.82 -7.26
CA PHE A 463 -3.60 -5.37 -7.22
C PHE A 463 -2.37 -5.06 -8.06
N ALA A 464 -2.46 -4.09 -8.96
CA ALA A 464 -1.34 -3.59 -9.73
C ALA A 464 -1.34 -2.06 -9.64
N SER A 465 -0.16 -1.46 -9.54
CA SER A 465 0.01 -0.02 -9.61
C SER A 465 1.33 0.37 -10.25
N ASP A 466 1.33 1.52 -10.91
CA ASP A 466 2.49 2.14 -11.53
C ASP A 466 2.34 3.65 -11.39
N PHE A 467 3.10 4.26 -10.48
CA PHE A 467 3.09 5.67 -10.17
C PHE A 467 4.46 6.27 -10.44
N THR A 468 4.49 7.46 -11.02
CA THR A 468 5.70 8.23 -11.29
C THR A 468 5.56 9.58 -10.63
N PHE A 469 6.62 10.02 -9.96
CA PHE A 469 6.72 11.27 -9.21
C PHE A 469 7.95 12.02 -9.73
N LYS A 470 7.80 13.32 -9.95
CA LYS A 470 8.87 14.16 -10.48
C LYS A 470 8.82 15.54 -9.82
N PRO A 471 9.92 16.02 -9.22
CA PRO A 471 10.02 17.39 -8.76
C PRO A 471 9.97 18.33 -9.97
N ALA A 472 9.33 19.48 -9.79
CA ALA A 472 9.22 20.50 -10.80
C ALA A 472 9.65 21.85 -10.23
N VAL A 473 10.24 22.68 -11.09
CA VAL A 473 10.71 24.04 -10.74
C VAL A 473 9.66 25.11 -11.01
N GLU A 474 8.61 24.77 -11.77
CA GLU A 474 7.57 25.70 -12.16
C GLU A 474 6.52 25.83 -11.07
N LYS A 475 6.16 27.06 -10.70
CA LYS A 475 5.03 27.27 -9.77
C LYS A 475 3.74 26.72 -10.37
N VAL A 476 2.93 26.09 -9.55
CA VAL A 476 1.64 25.54 -9.96
C VAL A 476 0.61 26.67 -9.92
N SER A 477 0.30 27.22 -11.09
CA SER A 477 -0.80 28.16 -11.25
C SER A 477 -2.11 27.41 -11.44
N VAL A 478 -3.07 27.63 -10.54
CA VAL A 478 -4.41 27.05 -10.60
C VAL A 478 -5.43 28.17 -10.59
N ALA A 479 -6.28 28.23 -11.62
CA ALA A 479 -7.36 29.21 -11.68
C ALA A 479 -8.52 28.78 -10.76
N VAL A 480 -9.05 29.73 -9.99
CA VAL A 480 -10.29 29.57 -9.22
C VAL A 480 -11.42 29.20 -10.20
N PRO A 481 -12.09 28.05 -10.01
CA PRO A 481 -13.20 27.67 -10.87
C PRO A 481 -14.37 28.67 -10.78
N THR A 482 -14.82 29.19 -11.91
CA THR A 482 -15.99 30.07 -11.98
C THR A 482 -17.27 29.29 -11.73
N GLY A 483 -18.18 29.86 -10.92
CA GLY A 483 -19.48 29.25 -10.65
C GLY A 483 -19.44 28.05 -9.70
N ALA A 484 -18.39 27.93 -8.87
CA ALA A 484 -18.31 26.89 -7.85
C ALA A 484 -19.46 27.03 -6.83
N ILE A 485 -20.09 25.90 -6.52
CA ILE A 485 -21.22 25.80 -5.60
C ILE A 485 -20.71 25.57 -4.18
N GLN A 486 -21.23 26.31 -3.21
CA GLN A 486 -20.85 26.13 -1.81
C GLN A 486 -21.26 24.75 -1.29
N LEU A 487 -20.37 24.06 -0.57
CA LEU A 487 -20.63 22.74 0.02
C LEU A 487 -21.95 22.69 0.81
N GLY A 488 -22.30 23.78 1.52
CA GLY A 488 -23.55 23.88 2.28
C GLY A 488 -24.82 23.75 1.43
N VAL A 489 -24.79 24.17 0.17
CA VAL A 489 -25.93 23.99 -0.76
C VAL A 489 -26.09 22.52 -1.11
N VAL A 490 -24.98 21.83 -1.36
CA VAL A 490 -24.97 20.38 -1.65
C VAL A 490 -25.50 19.59 -0.45
N PHE A 491 -25.05 19.91 0.76
CA PHE A 491 -25.48 19.24 1.98
C PHE A 491 -26.96 19.47 2.29
N LYS A 492 -27.45 20.69 2.06
CA LYS A 492 -28.87 21.01 2.20
C LYS A 492 -29.73 20.17 1.25
N ASP A 493 -29.31 20.03 0.00
CA ASP A 493 -30.02 19.21 -0.99
C ASP A 493 -29.99 17.71 -0.66
N LEU A 494 -28.92 17.24 -0.03
CA LEU A 494 -28.80 15.88 0.51
C LEU A 494 -29.58 15.67 1.82
N GLY A 495 -30.21 16.71 2.38
CA GLY A 495 -30.90 16.61 3.67
C GLY A 495 -29.95 16.46 4.88
N LEU A 496 -28.64 16.72 4.70
CA LEU A 496 -27.62 16.58 5.74
C LEU A 496 -27.49 17.80 6.66
N GLY A 497 -28.19 18.89 6.33
CA GLY A 497 -28.15 20.14 7.11
C GLY A 497 -26.89 20.98 6.82
N ASP A 498 -26.53 21.85 7.76
CA ASP A 498 -25.36 22.73 7.62
C ASP A 498 -24.05 21.94 7.86
N PRO A 499 -23.07 21.97 6.92
CA PRO A 499 -21.77 21.32 7.11
C PRO A 499 -21.02 21.79 8.35
N ALA A 500 -21.23 23.02 8.83
CA ALA A 500 -20.64 23.51 10.07
C ALA A 500 -21.09 22.67 11.29
N ASN A 501 -22.31 22.15 11.26
CA ASN A 501 -22.84 21.28 12.32
C ASN A 501 -22.27 19.85 12.24
N LEU A 502 -21.87 19.39 11.05
CA LEU A 502 -21.17 18.11 10.89
C LEU A 502 -19.75 18.17 11.48
N ALA A 503 -19.04 19.28 11.28
CA ALA A 503 -17.72 19.49 11.85
C ALA A 503 -17.74 19.42 13.39
N SER A 504 -18.76 20.02 14.03
CA SER A 504 -18.95 19.89 15.48
C SER A 504 -19.24 18.44 15.93
N GLY A 505 -19.94 17.65 15.11
CA GLY A 505 -20.17 16.23 15.39
C GLY A 505 -18.93 15.34 15.21
N LEU A 506 -18.02 15.71 14.30
CA LEU A 506 -16.74 15.02 14.10
C LEU A 506 -15.70 15.42 15.16
N GLY A 507 -15.69 16.68 15.61
CA GLY A 507 -14.90 17.12 16.76
C GLY A 507 -15.29 16.40 18.06
N ALA A 508 -16.58 16.15 18.25
CA ALA A 508 -17.10 15.36 19.37
C ALA A 508 -16.76 13.85 19.31
N ARG A 509 -16.31 13.33 18.15
CA ARG A 509 -15.86 11.92 18.02
C ARG A 509 -14.41 11.68 18.43
N ASN A 510 -13.56 12.71 18.52
CA ASN A 510 -12.14 12.55 18.86
C ASN A 510 -11.78 12.95 20.31
N THR A 511 -12.73 13.44 21.09
CA THR A 511 -12.56 13.68 22.53
C THR A 511 -12.77 12.39 23.32
N ALA A 512 -11.85 11.44 23.17
CA ALA A 512 -11.72 10.31 24.11
C ALA A 512 -11.04 10.73 25.44
N ASN A 513 -10.66 12.00 25.58
CA ASN A 513 -10.20 12.54 26.85
C ASN A 513 -10.58 14.03 26.92
N THR A 514 -11.32 14.38 27.97
CA THR A 514 -11.49 15.76 28.47
C THR A 514 -12.59 16.63 27.84
N TYR A 515 -13.85 16.19 27.89
CA TYR A 515 -15.01 17.04 28.28
C TYR A 515 -16.01 16.15 29.04
N GLY A 516 -16.69 16.70 30.04
CA GLY A 516 -17.59 15.96 30.92
C GLY A 516 -18.63 15.11 30.17
N THR A 517 -18.55 13.79 30.40
CA THR A 517 -19.65 12.82 30.37
C THR A 517 -20.47 12.66 29.07
N SER A 518 -19.88 12.65 27.88
CA SER A 518 -20.51 11.90 26.77
C SER A 518 -19.91 10.48 26.77
N ASN A 519 -20.66 9.53 27.32
CA ASN A 519 -20.27 8.12 27.36
C ASN A 519 -19.97 7.64 25.91
N PRO A 520 -18.81 7.01 25.61
CA PRO A 520 -18.53 6.46 24.27
C PRO A 520 -19.64 5.55 23.74
N ASP A 521 -20.39 4.92 24.63
CA ASP A 521 -21.59 4.15 24.31
C ASP A 521 -22.67 5.02 23.62
N ASP A 522 -22.83 6.29 24.02
CA ASP A 522 -23.81 7.20 23.40
C ASP A 522 -23.45 7.57 21.97
N ALA A 523 -22.15 7.78 21.70
CA ALA A 523 -21.68 8.02 20.34
C ALA A 523 -21.92 6.79 19.45
N MET A 524 -21.68 5.60 19.98
CA MET A 524 -21.94 4.34 19.28
C MET A 524 -23.45 4.11 19.07
N ARG A 525 -24.30 4.38 20.06
CA ARG A 525 -25.78 4.35 19.92
C ARG A 525 -26.25 5.23 18.76
N GLN A 526 -25.75 6.47 18.67
CA GLN A 526 -26.12 7.40 17.60
C GLN A 526 -25.64 6.90 16.23
N ALA A 527 -24.41 6.37 16.15
CA ALA A 527 -23.87 5.80 14.92
C ALA A 527 -24.69 4.59 14.45
N ASN A 528 -25.06 3.70 15.38
CA ASN A 528 -25.90 2.53 15.13
C ASN A 528 -27.28 2.93 14.60
N ILE A 529 -27.95 3.92 15.23
CA ILE A 529 -29.23 4.47 14.76
C ILE A 529 -29.11 5.05 13.34
N MET A 530 -28.04 5.78 13.02
CA MET A 530 -27.84 6.33 11.66
C MET A 530 -27.58 5.24 10.62
N SER A 531 -26.80 4.21 10.98
CA SER A 531 -26.57 3.05 10.12
C SER A 531 -27.87 2.29 9.83
N LEU A 532 -28.71 2.08 10.85
CA LEU A 532 -30.03 1.48 10.70
C LEU A 532 -30.94 2.31 9.80
N GLN A 533 -31.01 3.62 10.03
CA GLN A 533 -31.79 4.54 9.22
C GLN A 533 -31.39 4.42 7.74
N THR A 534 -30.09 4.52 7.45
CA THR A 534 -29.56 4.45 6.07
C THR A 534 -29.98 3.16 5.35
N GLN A 535 -29.92 2.01 6.04
CA GLN A 535 -30.29 0.71 5.44
C GLN A 535 -31.81 0.55 5.30
N LEU A 536 -32.60 1.12 6.21
CA LEU A 536 -34.06 1.14 6.10
C LEU A 536 -34.53 1.99 4.93
N GLU A 537 -33.94 3.17 4.73
CA GLU A 537 -34.26 4.04 3.58
C GLU A 537 -33.86 3.38 2.25
N ALA A 538 -32.69 2.72 2.21
CA ALA A 538 -32.25 1.97 1.04
C ALA A 538 -33.21 0.81 0.70
N PHE A 539 -33.66 0.07 1.72
CA PHE A 539 -34.64 -1.01 1.55
C PHE A 539 -35.99 -0.47 1.04
N TYR A 540 -36.51 0.60 1.66
CA TYR A 540 -37.75 1.23 1.23
C TYR A 540 -37.68 1.71 -0.21
N SER A 541 -36.56 2.33 -0.62
CA SER A 541 -36.37 2.77 -2.00
C SER A 541 -36.39 1.62 -3.02
N ALA A 542 -36.09 0.39 -2.60
CA ALA A 542 -36.11 -0.79 -3.46
C ALA A 542 -37.48 -1.49 -3.46
N GLU A 543 -38.10 -1.64 -2.30
CA GLU A 543 -39.28 -2.49 -2.10
C GLU A 543 -40.60 -1.71 -1.96
N GLY A 544 -40.54 -0.39 -1.73
CA GLY A 544 -41.70 0.48 -1.55
C GLY A 544 -42.41 0.35 -0.20
N TYR A 545 -41.76 -0.24 0.81
CA TYR A 545 -42.26 -0.34 2.18
C TYR A 545 -41.12 -0.54 3.20
N TYR A 546 -41.37 -0.25 4.47
CA TYR A 546 -40.47 -0.56 5.59
C TYR A 546 -40.75 -1.95 6.19
N PRO A 547 -39.73 -2.71 6.60
CA PRO A 547 -39.93 -4.02 7.21
C PRO A 547 -40.60 -3.89 8.58
N GLY A 548 -41.35 -4.92 8.96
CA GLY A 548 -41.81 -5.03 10.35
C GLY A 548 -40.66 -5.35 11.31
N LEU A 549 -40.87 -5.16 12.61
CA LEU A 549 -39.86 -5.41 13.64
C LEU A 549 -39.37 -6.87 13.62
N ALA A 550 -40.27 -7.84 13.40
CA ALA A 550 -39.91 -9.25 13.33
C ALA A 550 -38.95 -9.56 12.16
N GLN A 551 -39.17 -8.94 11.01
CA GLN A 551 -38.29 -9.08 9.83
C GLN A 551 -36.92 -8.44 10.09
N LEU A 552 -36.91 -7.23 10.66
CA LEU A 552 -35.66 -6.53 10.96
C LEU A 552 -34.83 -7.27 12.02
N ASN A 553 -35.46 -7.98 12.95
CA ASN A 553 -34.79 -8.81 13.95
C ASN A 553 -34.34 -10.20 13.43
N ASP A 554 -34.83 -10.65 12.27
CA ASP A 554 -34.42 -11.92 11.66
C ASP A 554 -33.07 -11.79 10.91
N PRO A 555 -32.01 -12.49 11.36
CA PRO A 555 -30.69 -12.41 10.72
C PRO A 555 -30.67 -12.93 9.27
N ASN A 556 -31.47 -13.93 8.92
CA ASN A 556 -31.53 -14.47 7.56
C ASN A 556 -32.23 -13.48 6.62
N TRP A 557 -33.28 -12.82 7.13
CA TRP A 557 -33.96 -11.77 6.40
C TRP A 557 -33.02 -10.59 6.12
N ARG A 558 -32.28 -10.13 7.13
CA ARG A 558 -31.29 -9.04 6.95
C ARG A 558 -30.16 -9.43 5.99
N ALA A 559 -29.62 -10.64 6.09
CA ALA A 559 -28.57 -11.08 5.16
C ALA A 559 -29.03 -11.05 3.70
N THR A 560 -30.33 -11.29 3.46
CA THR A 560 -30.94 -11.26 2.13
C THR A 560 -31.25 -9.83 1.67
N ASN A 561 -31.85 -9.02 2.55
CA ASN A 561 -32.50 -7.75 2.20
C ASN A 561 -31.72 -6.49 2.62
N MET A 562 -30.76 -6.63 3.54
CA MET A 562 -29.95 -5.54 4.10
C MET A 562 -28.47 -5.95 4.10
N LYS A 563 -27.95 -6.32 2.92
CA LYS A 563 -26.60 -6.89 2.73
C LYS A 563 -25.46 -6.05 3.31
N TYR A 564 -25.67 -4.75 3.49
CA TYR A 564 -24.67 -3.80 3.97
C TYR A 564 -24.90 -3.34 5.42
N LEU A 565 -25.92 -3.85 6.11
CA LEU A 565 -26.13 -3.57 7.52
C LEU A 565 -25.17 -4.42 8.37
N ASP A 566 -24.24 -3.76 9.06
CA ASP A 566 -23.40 -4.42 10.06
C ASP A 566 -24.30 -5.00 11.17
N PRO A 567 -24.23 -6.31 11.48
CA PRO A 567 -25.02 -6.91 12.55
C PRO A 567 -24.84 -6.25 13.92
N THR A 568 -23.68 -5.60 14.17
CA THR A 568 -23.40 -4.89 15.41
C THR A 568 -24.19 -3.58 15.53
N ALA A 569 -24.69 -3.03 14.42
CA ALA A 569 -25.52 -1.81 14.42
C ALA A 569 -26.90 -2.02 15.08
N LEU A 570 -27.31 -3.27 15.34
CA LEU A 570 -28.53 -3.60 16.06
C LEU A 570 -28.35 -3.65 17.59
N SER A 571 -27.10 -3.62 18.04
CA SER A 571 -26.76 -3.72 19.45
C SER A 571 -26.60 -2.35 20.08
N ASP A 572 -27.10 -2.24 21.30
CA ASP A 572 -26.65 -1.17 22.19
C ASP A 572 -25.28 -1.59 22.76
N PRO A 573 -24.26 -0.72 22.75
CA PRO A 573 -22.92 -1.03 23.25
C PRO A 573 -22.87 -1.42 24.74
N ALA A 574 -23.87 -1.01 25.54
CA ALA A 574 -23.98 -1.41 26.93
C ALA A 574 -24.82 -2.69 27.13
N SER A 575 -25.18 -3.39 26.05
CA SER A 575 -26.04 -4.57 26.07
C SER A 575 -25.48 -5.71 25.25
N ASN A 576 -25.75 -6.93 25.71
CA ASN A 576 -25.46 -8.13 24.95
C ASN A 576 -26.59 -8.49 23.95
N SER A 577 -27.70 -7.73 23.96
CA SER A 577 -28.78 -7.93 23.00
C SER A 577 -28.34 -7.51 21.60
N LYS A 578 -28.67 -8.34 20.61
CA LYS A 578 -28.52 -8.03 19.17
C LYS A 578 -29.86 -7.78 18.49
N LEU A 579 -30.89 -7.50 19.28
CA LEU A 579 -32.27 -7.34 18.83
C LEU A 579 -32.78 -5.96 19.21
N LEU A 580 -33.57 -5.39 18.30
CA LEU A 580 -34.30 -4.15 18.49
C LEU A 580 -35.59 -4.40 19.28
N SER A 581 -36.00 -3.42 20.08
CA SER A 581 -37.27 -3.40 20.81
C SER A 581 -38.34 -2.60 20.05
N SER A 582 -39.62 -2.90 20.24
CA SER A 582 -40.73 -2.06 19.75
C SER A 582 -40.93 -0.79 20.57
N LYS A 583 -40.34 -0.71 21.77
CA LYS A 583 -40.45 0.45 22.67
C LYS A 583 -39.06 0.90 23.15
N PRO A 584 -38.82 2.22 23.26
CA PRO A 584 -37.58 2.75 23.82
C PRO A 584 -37.34 2.26 25.24
N ALA A 585 -36.14 1.75 25.52
CA ALA A 585 -35.69 1.38 26.86
C ALA A 585 -34.20 1.75 27.01
N ALA A 586 -33.70 1.74 28.25
CA ALA A 586 -32.27 1.88 28.50
C ALA A 586 -31.52 0.66 27.94
N GLN A 587 -30.32 0.89 27.39
CA GLN A 587 -29.43 -0.17 26.88
C GLN A 587 -30.05 -1.05 25.77
N ILE A 588 -31.07 -0.56 25.06
CA ILE A 588 -31.69 -1.25 23.94
C ILE A 588 -32.07 -0.23 22.88
N LEU A 589 -31.72 -0.49 21.62
CA LEU A 589 -32.18 0.30 20.49
C LEU A 589 -33.62 -0.09 20.14
N ALA A 590 -34.47 0.88 19.86
CA ALA A 590 -35.86 0.66 19.52
C ALA A 590 -36.15 1.00 18.05
N TYR A 591 -37.02 0.18 17.45
CA TYR A 591 -37.59 0.37 16.12
C TYR A 591 -39.10 0.13 16.20
N GLU A 592 -39.85 1.20 15.98
CA GLU A 592 -41.30 1.21 15.98
C GLU A 592 -41.79 1.46 14.54
N PRO A 593 -42.09 0.39 13.79
CA PRO A 593 -42.67 0.51 12.45
C PRO A 593 -44.16 0.85 12.53
N LEU A 594 -44.62 1.75 11.66
CA LEU A 594 -45.96 2.33 11.67
C LEU A 594 -46.66 2.18 10.31
N ASP A 595 -47.98 1.99 10.33
CA ASP A 595 -48.84 2.02 9.15
C ASP A 595 -49.22 3.46 8.75
N ALA A 596 -50.00 3.60 7.67
CA ALA A 596 -50.45 4.89 7.16
C ALA A 596 -51.33 5.68 8.14
N SER A 597 -51.91 5.01 9.15
CA SER A 597 -52.70 5.61 10.22
C SER A 597 -51.86 5.95 11.45
N GLY A 598 -50.53 5.74 11.40
CA GLY A 598 -49.62 5.94 12.53
C GLY A 598 -49.74 4.88 13.62
N LYS A 599 -50.29 3.70 13.33
CA LYS A 599 -50.39 2.58 14.28
C LYS A 599 -49.27 1.57 14.07
N ALA A 600 -48.92 0.84 15.12
CA ALA A 600 -47.91 -0.22 15.05
C ALA A 600 -48.20 -1.21 13.92
N CYS A 601 -47.19 -1.47 13.10
CA CYS A 601 -47.30 -2.27 11.89
C CYS A 601 -46.42 -3.54 11.97
N SER A 602 -46.95 -4.67 11.51
CA SER A 602 -46.25 -5.97 11.55
C SER A 602 -45.50 -6.33 10.27
N GLN A 603 -45.94 -5.82 9.11
CA GLN A 603 -45.33 -6.02 7.79
C GLN A 603 -45.73 -4.90 6.83
N LYS A 604 -44.87 -4.58 5.87
CA LYS A 604 -45.12 -3.57 4.81
C LYS A 604 -45.56 -2.22 5.36
N CYS A 605 -44.73 -1.68 6.24
CA CYS A 605 -45.01 -0.46 7.00
C CYS A 605 -44.70 0.79 6.17
N THR A 606 -45.39 1.90 6.43
CA THR A 606 -45.24 3.14 5.66
C THR A 606 -44.32 4.15 6.32
N SER A 607 -44.12 4.06 7.64
CA SER A 607 -43.15 4.89 8.36
C SER A 607 -42.54 4.13 9.52
N TYR A 608 -41.55 4.73 10.19
CA TYR A 608 -40.98 4.17 11.41
C TYR A 608 -40.40 5.25 12.33
N THR A 609 -40.17 4.89 13.59
CA THR A 609 -39.37 5.64 14.56
C THR A 609 -38.24 4.77 15.09
N LEU A 610 -37.00 5.24 14.97
CA LEU A 610 -35.81 4.68 15.59
C LEU A 610 -35.45 5.50 16.84
N THR A 611 -35.20 4.83 17.96
CA THR A 611 -34.87 5.51 19.22
C THR A 611 -33.72 4.83 19.94
N ALA A 612 -32.76 5.62 20.42
CA ALA A 612 -31.79 5.19 21.42
C ALA A 612 -31.95 6.02 22.70
N THR A 613 -31.93 5.37 23.86
CA THR A 613 -31.86 6.06 25.16
C THR A 613 -30.39 6.26 25.51
N LEU A 614 -29.94 7.51 25.57
CA LEU A 614 -28.56 7.85 25.92
C LEU A 614 -28.32 7.64 27.42
N SER A 615 -27.05 7.63 27.84
CA SER A 615 -26.64 7.42 29.24
C SER A 615 -27.18 8.48 30.19
N THR A 616 -27.51 9.67 29.67
CA THR A 616 -28.17 10.77 30.38
C THR A 616 -29.68 10.57 30.56
N GLY A 617 -30.26 9.52 29.97
CA GLY A 617 -31.71 9.28 29.90
C GLY A 617 -32.41 10.02 28.75
N THR A 618 -31.74 10.91 28.03
CA THR A 618 -32.32 11.61 26.87
C THR A 618 -32.46 10.67 25.67
N GLN A 619 -33.51 10.84 24.86
CA GLN A 619 -33.72 10.04 23.65
C GLN A 619 -33.10 10.68 22.41
N TYR A 620 -32.38 9.87 21.63
CA TYR A 620 -31.97 10.21 20.28
C TYR A 620 -32.91 9.53 19.28
N ILE A 621 -33.67 10.33 18.53
CA ILE A 621 -34.79 9.86 17.71
C ILE A 621 -34.52 10.16 16.22
N LYS A 622 -34.77 9.17 15.37
CA LYS A 622 -34.84 9.31 13.90
C LYS A 622 -36.17 8.77 13.40
N LYS A 623 -36.69 9.37 12.33
CA LYS A 623 -37.92 8.96 11.66
C LYS A 623 -37.62 8.66 10.19
N SER A 624 -38.52 7.95 9.53
CA SER A 624 -38.52 7.78 8.07
C SER A 624 -38.47 9.13 7.35
N LEU A 625 -37.85 9.18 6.17
CA LEU A 625 -37.66 10.42 5.40
C LEU A 625 -38.82 10.79 4.46
N GLU A 626 -39.86 9.96 4.40
CA GLU A 626 -41.08 10.22 3.60
C GLU A 626 -42.00 11.31 4.17
#